data_AF-A0A101EQ62-F1
#
_entry.id   AF-A0A101EQ62-F1
#
_cell.length_a   1.000
_cell.length_b   1.000
_cell.length_c   1.000
_cell.angle_alpha   90.00
_cell.angle_beta   90.00
_cell.angle_gamma   90.00
#
_symmetry.space_group_name_H-M   'P 1'
#
loop_
_entity.id
_entity.type
_entity.pdbx_description
1 polymer ?
#
loop_
_entity_poly.entity_id
_entity_poly.type
_entity_poly.pdbx_seq_one_letter_code
_entity_poly.pdbx_strand_id
1 'polypeptide(L)'
;MKPFVVNFSDIGIDFKGNHIVRKYNDIKHIFKTTDPTLERENPVIYEVFEGPIQEKEGELMFLITILYPGTVNGEFFMTKG
;
A
#
# COMPACT_ATOMS: atom_id res chain seq x y z
N MET A 1 4.30 11.29 22.36
CA MET A 1 4.29 9.83 22.09
C MET A 1 5.58 9.19 22.60
N LYS A 2 5.60 7.89 22.91
CA LYS A 2 6.88 7.19 23.18
C LYS A 2 7.68 7.06 21.87
N PRO A 3 9.00 7.32 21.87
CA PRO A 3 9.82 7.08 20.69
C PRO A 3 9.72 5.64 20.21
N PHE A 4 9.79 5.43 18.90
CA PHE A 4 9.75 4.12 18.27
C PHE A 4 10.67 4.08 17.04
N VAL A 5 10.98 2.86 16.60
CA VAL A 5 11.82 2.60 15.42
C VAL A 5 11.05 1.62 14.53
N VAL A 6 11.17 1.80 13.22
CA VAL A 6 10.67 0.85 12.22
C VAL A 6 11.87 0.17 11.58
N ASN A 7 11.87 -1.16 11.57
CA ASN A 7 12.92 -1.97 10.96
C ASN A 7 12.46 -2.48 9.60
N PHE A 8 13.33 -2.29 8.60
CA PHE A 8 13.18 -2.87 7.27
C PHE A 8 14.06 -4.12 7.21
N SER A 9 13.45 -5.28 6.96
CA SER A 9 14.18 -6.53 6.78
C SER A 9 13.71 -7.23 5.51
N ASP A 10 14.56 -8.11 4.96
CA ASP A 10 14.24 -8.88 3.75
C ASP A 10 13.01 -9.80 3.92
N ILE A 11 12.59 -10.06 5.17
CA ILE A 11 11.50 -10.99 5.54
C ILE A 11 10.18 -10.25 5.79
N GLY A 12 10.19 -8.91 5.85
CA GLY A 12 9.02 -8.09 6.08
C GLY A 12 9.29 -6.83 6.90
N ILE A 13 8.23 -6.06 7.14
CA ILE A 13 8.26 -4.83 7.92
C ILE A 13 7.61 -5.11 9.28
N ASP A 14 8.39 -5.04 10.36
CA ASP A 14 7.84 -5.05 11.72
C ASP A 14 7.28 -3.67 12.03
N PHE A 15 5.95 -3.57 11.96
CA PHE A 15 5.27 -2.29 11.97
C PHE A 15 4.11 -2.26 12.97
N LYS A 16 4.21 -1.38 13.96
CA LYS A 16 3.20 -1.22 15.02
C LYS A 16 2.25 -0.07 14.73
N GLY A 17 1.56 -0.10 13.60
CA GLY A 17 0.63 0.94 13.14
C GLY A 17 -0.49 0.38 12.28
N ASN A 18 -1.14 1.22 11.47
CA ASN A 18 -2.18 0.74 10.56
C ASN A 18 -1.55 0.02 9.36
N HIS A 19 -2.21 -1.03 8.90
CA HIS A 19 -1.85 -1.76 7.68
C HIS A 19 -3.05 -1.78 6.74
N ILE A 20 -2.88 -1.15 5.58
CA ILE A 20 -3.91 -1.00 4.56
C ILE A 20 -3.47 -1.79 3.33
N VAL A 21 -4.30 -2.73 2.89
CA VAL A 21 -4.07 -3.53 1.69
C VAL A 21 -4.99 -3.01 0.57
N ARG A 22 -4.43 -2.79 -0.62
CA ARG A 22 -5.18 -2.38 -1.82
C ARG A 22 -5.01 -3.42 -2.90
N LYS A 23 -6.08 -4.17 -3.14
CA LYS A 23 -6.14 -5.20 -4.18
C LYS A 23 -6.63 -4.60 -5.49
N TYR A 24 -6.44 -5.35 -6.56
CA TYR A 24 -6.85 -4.93 -7.91
C TYR A 24 -8.30 -4.44 -7.95
N ASN A 25 -9.25 -5.19 -7.40
CA ASN A 25 -10.67 -4.81 -7.41
C ASN A 25 -10.97 -3.52 -6.61
N ASP A 26 -10.14 -3.16 -5.63
CA ASP A 26 -10.32 -1.93 -4.85
C ASP A 26 -10.00 -0.68 -5.67
N ILE A 27 -9.08 -0.79 -6.63
CA ILE A 27 -8.52 0.34 -7.36
C ILE A 27 -8.61 0.22 -8.89
N LYS A 28 -9.13 -0.87 -9.46
CA LYS A 28 -9.11 -1.14 -10.91
C LYS A 28 -9.64 0.00 -11.80
N HIS A 29 -10.50 0.84 -11.24
CA HIS A 29 -11.08 2.01 -11.90
C HIS A 29 -10.07 3.15 -12.17
N ILE A 30 -8.87 3.11 -11.59
CA ILE A 30 -7.81 4.09 -11.87
C ILE A 30 -7.01 3.75 -13.14
N PHE A 31 -7.00 2.48 -13.54
CA PHE A 31 -6.32 2.05 -14.75
C PHE A 31 -7.15 2.39 -15.97
N LYS A 32 -6.49 2.60 -17.10
CA LYS A 32 -7.13 2.89 -18.38
C LYS A 32 -8.06 1.76 -18.85
N THR A 33 -7.73 0.52 -18.51
CA THR A 33 -8.48 -0.67 -18.91
C THR A 33 -8.61 -1.66 -17.75
N THR A 34 -9.56 -2.58 -17.85
CA THR A 34 -9.69 -3.70 -16.92
C THR A 34 -9.09 -4.98 -17.50
N ASP A 35 -8.69 -5.90 -16.63
CA ASP A 35 -8.18 -7.24 -16.97
C ASP A 35 -9.03 -8.30 -16.24
N PRO A 36 -9.85 -9.09 -16.96
CA PRO A 36 -10.68 -10.14 -16.36
C PRO A 36 -9.91 -11.20 -15.55
N THR A 37 -8.64 -11.44 -15.91
CA THR A 37 -7.76 -12.36 -15.18
C THR A 37 -7.45 -11.78 -13.81
N LEU A 38 -7.05 -10.51 -13.76
CA LEU A 38 -6.78 -9.80 -12.52
C LEU A 38 -8.05 -9.55 -11.69
N GLU A 39 -9.23 -9.42 -12.31
CA GLU A 39 -10.50 -9.34 -11.57
C GLU A 39 -10.78 -10.61 -10.77
N ARG A 40 -10.49 -11.77 -11.37
CA ARG A 40 -10.67 -13.09 -10.75
C ARG A 40 -9.59 -13.39 -9.71
N GLU A 41 -8.33 -13.08 -10.00
CA GLU A 41 -7.21 -13.34 -9.09
C GLU A 41 -7.15 -12.32 -7.95
N ASN A 42 -7.60 -11.10 -8.22
CA ASN A 42 -7.63 -9.96 -7.30
C ASN A 42 -6.32 -9.79 -6.50
N PRO A 43 -5.16 -9.68 -7.17
CA PRO A 43 -3.87 -9.59 -6.49
C PRO A 43 -3.77 -8.31 -5.68
N VAL A 44 -2.87 -8.31 -4.69
CA VAL A 44 -2.46 -7.09 -3.98
C VAL A 44 -1.66 -6.23 -4.96
N ILE A 45 -2.07 -4.97 -5.12
CA ILE A 45 -1.34 -3.98 -5.92
C ILE A 45 -0.32 -3.28 -5.02
N TYR A 46 -0.78 -2.79 -3.86
CA TYR A 46 0.09 -2.18 -2.88
C TYR A 46 -0.43 -2.31 -1.46
N GLU A 47 0.49 -2.19 -0.51
CA GLU A 47 0.22 -2.14 0.92
C GLU A 47 0.78 -0.85 1.50
N VAL A 48 0.08 -0.28 2.48
CA VAL A 48 0.50 0.91 3.21
C VAL A 48 0.60 0.59 4.69
N PHE A 49 1.71 0.98 5.30
CA PHE A 49 1.99 0.85 6.72
C PHE A 49 2.11 2.26 7.32
N GLU A 50 1.14 2.71 8.11
CA GLU A 50 1.07 4.08 8.66
C GLU A 50 1.46 4.13 10.14
N GLY A 51 2.42 4.97 10.50
CA GLY A 51 2.99 4.99 11.85
C GLY A 51 1.89 5.20 12.91
N PRO A 52 2.05 4.68 14.14
CA PRO A 52 1.06 4.83 15.23
C PRO A 52 1.03 6.25 15.80
N ILE A 53 0.78 7.22 14.94
CA ILE A 53 0.87 8.64 15.20
C ILE A 53 -0.54 9.20 15.28
N GLN A 54 -0.79 10.01 16.31
CA GLN A 54 -2.11 10.62 16.51
C GLN A 54 -2.27 11.79 15.55
N GLU A 55 -3.48 11.96 15.02
CA GLU A 55 -3.82 13.10 14.19
C GLU A 55 -3.99 14.35 15.07
N LYS A 56 -2.88 15.05 15.30
CA LYS A 56 -2.81 16.27 16.11
C LYS A 56 -1.82 17.25 15.52
N GLU A 57 -2.11 18.55 15.68
CA GLU A 57 -1.18 19.63 15.30
C GLU A 57 0.21 19.44 15.95
N GLY A 58 1.25 19.59 15.13
CA GLY A 58 2.64 19.44 15.53
C GLY A 58 3.19 18.01 15.47
N GLU A 59 2.34 16.99 15.28
CA GLU A 59 2.78 15.62 15.01
C GLU A 59 3.08 15.44 13.50
N LEU A 60 3.99 14.53 13.18
CA LEU A 60 4.39 14.25 11.79
C LEU A 60 4.07 12.80 11.43
N MET A 61 3.14 12.60 10.50
CA MET A 61 2.83 11.28 9.96
C MET A 61 3.95 10.81 9.03
N PHE A 62 4.25 9.52 9.08
CA PHE A 62 5.02 8.84 8.04
C PHE A 62 4.40 7.47 7.75
N LEU A 63 4.66 6.99 6.54
CA LEU A 63 4.17 5.70 6.08
C LEU A 63 5.19 5.04 5.14
N ILE A 64 5.02 3.73 4.96
CA ILE A 64 5.75 2.94 3.98
C ILE A 64 4.75 2.33 3.02
N THR A 65 5.01 2.44 1.72
CA THR A 65 4.24 1.76 0.69
C THR A 65 5.07 0.64 0.07
N ILE A 66 4.56 -0.58 0.12
CA ILE A 66 5.08 -1.69 -0.70
C ILE A 66 4.23 -1.72 -1.97
N LEU A 67 4.80 -1.31 -3.10
CA LEU A 67 4.17 -1.39 -4.41
C LEU A 67 4.67 -2.66 -5.10
N TYR A 68 3.75 -3.59 -5.38
CA TYR A 68 4.09 -4.84 -6.03
C TYR A 68 4.31 -4.63 -7.54
N PRO A 69 5.28 -5.34 -8.15
CA PRO A 69 5.49 -5.27 -9.58
C PRO A 69 4.31 -5.90 -10.31
N GLY A 70 3.88 -5.27 -11.39
CA GLY A 70 2.81 -5.77 -12.24
C GLY A 70 2.32 -4.74 -13.24
N THR A 71 1.50 -5.18 -14.17
CA THR A 71 0.85 -4.30 -15.15
C THR A 71 -0.59 -4.73 -15.40
N VAL A 72 -1.45 -3.77 -15.74
CA VAL A 72 -2.78 -3.99 -16.29
C VAL A 72 -2.72 -3.62 -17.77
N ASN A 73 -2.67 -4.63 -18.65
CA ASN A 73 -2.57 -4.42 -20.11
C ASN A 73 -1.47 -3.42 -20.55
N GLY A 74 -0.29 -3.50 -19.92
CA GLY A 74 0.85 -2.62 -20.23
C GLY A 74 0.93 -1.32 -19.42
N GLU A 75 -0.07 -1.00 -18.59
CA GLU A 75 0.00 0.09 -17.62
C GLU A 75 0.54 -0.44 -16.28
N PHE A 76 1.61 0.16 -15.73
CA PHE A 76 2.22 -0.31 -14.49
C PHE A 76 1.29 -0.15 -13.29
N PHE A 77 1.38 -1.09 -12.35
CA PHE A 77 0.76 -0.96 -11.04
C PHE A 77 1.18 0.35 -10.37
N MET A 78 0.23 1.02 -9.74
CA MET A 78 0.40 2.33 -9.13
C MET A 78 -0.54 2.50 -7.92
N THR A 79 -0.27 3.53 -7.12
CA THR A 79 -1.18 3.95 -6.06
C THR A 79 -2.37 4.71 -6.65
N LYS A 80 -3.45 4.86 -5.86
CA LYS A 80 -4.66 5.58 -6.29
C LYS A 80 -4.43 7.07 -6.63
N GLY A 81 -3.42 7.69 -6.00
CA GLY A 81 -3.28 9.14 -5.94
C GLY A 81 -3.82 9.71 -4.64
#